data_AF-T0XUB1-F1
#
_entry.id   AF-T0XUB1-F1
#
_cell.length_a   1.000
_cell.length_b   1.000
_cell.length_c   1.000
_cell.angle_alpha   90.00
_cell.angle_beta   90.00
_cell.angle_gamma   90.00
#
_symmetry.space_group_name_H-M   'P 1'
#
loop_
_entity.id
_entity.type
_entity.pdbx_description
1 polymer ?
#
loop_
_entity_poly.entity_id
_entity_poly.type
_entity_poly.pdbx_seq_one_letter_code
_entity_poly.pdbx_strand_id
1 'polypeptide(L)'
;MTQLSVNVNKIAVLRNSRGGDEPSVLQAARTCIAAGAQGITAHPRPDLRHIRPRDVLELAELCHGRVEYNIEGNPFAPPRGAYPACLNWCAPRTLRR
;
A
#
# COMPACT_ATOMS: atom_id res chain seq x y z
N MET A 1 -21.72 8.82 7.98
CA MET A 1 -20.68 9.40 8.85
C MET A 1 -19.37 9.35 8.07
N THR A 2 -18.51 10.37 8.17
CA THR A 2 -17.22 10.39 7.45
C THR A 2 -16.28 9.32 8.00
N GLN A 3 -15.52 8.66 7.11
CA GLN A 3 -14.55 7.61 7.46
C GLN A 3 -13.11 8.10 7.29
N LEU A 4 -12.19 7.61 8.13
CA LEU A 4 -10.76 7.89 8.08
C LEU A 4 -10.01 6.73 7.42
N SER A 5 -9.29 7.03 6.34
CA SER A 5 -8.31 6.13 5.74
C SER A 5 -6.90 6.70 5.93
N VAL A 6 -6.02 5.96 6.61
CA VAL A 6 -4.68 6.45 6.95
C VAL A 6 -3.70 6.16 5.82
N ASN A 7 -3.07 7.19 5.28
CA ASN A 7 -2.06 7.04 4.25
C ASN A 7 -0.68 6.71 4.86
N VAL A 8 -0.17 5.50 4.59
CA VAL A 8 1.07 4.99 5.20
C VAL A 8 2.33 5.25 4.37
N ASN A 9 2.26 6.05 3.30
CA ASN A 9 3.41 6.36 2.43
C ASN A 9 4.61 6.92 3.22
N LYS A 10 4.38 7.77 4.22
CA LYS A 10 5.46 8.42 4.99
C LYS A 10 6.19 7.46 5.93
N ILE A 11 5.56 6.38 6.38
CA ILE A 11 6.25 5.30 7.10
C ILE A 11 7.28 4.65 6.17
N ALA A 12 6.88 4.34 4.92
CA ALA A 12 7.78 3.76 3.93
C ALA A 12 8.90 4.72 3.51
N VAL A 13 8.67 6.05 3.51
CA VAL A 13 9.74 7.04 3.30
C VAL A 13 10.81 6.91 4.37
N LEU A 14 10.42 6.87 5.65
CA LEU A 14 11.37 6.73 6.76
C LEU A 14 12.16 5.43 6.63
N ARG A 15 11.49 4.31 6.39
CA ARG A 15 12.14 3.00 6.18
C ARG A 15 13.15 3.05 5.05
N ASN A 16 12.73 3.51 3.87
CA ASN A 16 13.56 3.50 2.68
C ASN A 16 14.78 4.42 2.80
N SER A 17 14.68 5.50 3.59
CA SER A 17 15.82 6.41 3.83
C SER A 17 17.00 5.72 4.53
N ARG A 18 16.74 4.63 5.26
CA ARG A 18 17.77 3.82 5.95
C ARG A 18 18.14 2.54 5.21
N GLY A 19 17.31 2.09 4.28
CA GLY A 19 17.53 0.86 3.51
C GLY A 19 17.31 -0.44 4.28
N GLY A 20 16.80 -0.38 5.51
CA GLY A 20 16.42 -1.55 6.32
C GLY A 20 14.91 -1.79 6.31
N ASP A 21 14.44 -2.53 7.32
CA ASP A 21 13.03 -2.91 7.46
C ASP A 21 12.24 -2.04 8.45
N GLU A 22 12.93 -1.16 9.20
CA GLU A 22 12.32 -0.28 10.20
C GLU A 22 12.23 1.20 9.77
N PRO A 23 11.11 1.89 10.04
CA PRO A 23 9.87 1.37 10.62
C PRO A 23 9.08 0.43 9.68
N SER A 24 8.49 -0.64 10.24
CA SER A 24 7.62 -1.54 9.50
C SER A 24 6.31 -0.88 9.07
N VAL A 25 6.07 -0.81 7.75
CA VAL A 25 4.81 -0.31 7.15
C VAL A 25 3.61 -1.12 7.61
N LEU A 26 3.75 -2.45 7.61
CA LEU A 26 2.68 -3.37 7.99
C LEU A 26 2.31 -3.22 9.47
N GLN A 27 3.30 -3.03 10.34
CA GLN A 27 3.05 -2.78 11.77
C GLN A 27 2.37 -1.44 12.02
N ALA A 28 2.78 -0.39 11.30
CA ALA A 28 2.12 0.92 11.39
C ALA A 28 0.65 0.83 10.94
N ALA A 29 0.36 0.15 9.84
CA ALA A 29 -1.01 -0.06 9.36
C ALA A 29 -1.87 -0.83 10.38
N ARG A 30 -1.35 -1.92 10.98
CA ARG A 30 -2.03 -2.63 12.07
C ARG A 30 -2.37 -1.71 13.24
N THR A 31 -1.44 -0.84 13.61
CA THR A 31 -1.62 0.12 14.70
C THR A 31 -2.74 1.12 14.38
N CYS A 32 -2.78 1.65 13.16
CA CYS A 32 -3.86 2.56 12.71
C CYS A 32 -5.24 1.89 12.76
N ILE A 33 -5.36 0.65 12.28
CA ILE A 33 -6.62 -0.11 12.31
C ILE A 33 -7.04 -0.37 13.76
N ALA A 34 -6.12 -0.78 14.63
CA ALA A 34 -6.40 -1.00 16.05
C ALA A 34 -6.83 0.29 16.77
N ALA A 35 -6.35 1.45 16.32
CA ALA A 35 -6.77 2.77 16.82
C ALA A 35 -8.11 3.26 16.24
N GLY A 36 -8.76 2.46 15.39
CA GLY A 36 -10.10 2.76 14.86
C GLY A 36 -10.15 3.35 13.45
N ALA A 37 -9.05 3.33 12.69
CA ALA A 37 -9.10 3.70 11.27
C ALA A 37 -9.97 2.71 10.47
N GLN A 38 -10.83 3.24 9.59
CA GLN A 38 -11.72 2.42 8.75
C GLN A 38 -11.11 2.05 7.39
N GLY A 39 -9.91 2.55 7.11
CA GLY A 39 -9.17 2.16 5.92
C GLY A 39 -7.68 2.46 6.00
N ILE A 40 -6.94 1.87 5.07
CA ILE A 40 -5.54 2.19 4.80
C ILE A 40 -5.44 2.69 3.36
N THR A 41 -4.62 3.71 3.16
CA THR A 41 -4.28 4.23 1.83
C THR A 41 -2.79 4.03 1.55
N ALA A 42 -2.48 3.60 0.32
CA ALA A 42 -1.12 3.54 -0.17
C ALA A 42 -1.04 4.05 -1.62
N HIS A 43 0.09 4.65 -1.99
CA HIS A 43 0.35 5.12 -3.35
C HIS A 43 1.65 4.51 -3.87
N PRO A 44 1.66 3.29 -4.43
CA PRO A 44 2.85 2.75 -5.07
C PRO A 44 3.23 3.60 -6.30
N ARG A 45 4.39 4.24 -6.25
CA ARG A 45 4.94 5.03 -7.37
C ARG A 45 5.84 4.15 -8.25
N PRO A 46 5.90 4.39 -9.58
CA PRO A 46 6.76 3.61 -10.49
C PRO A 46 8.26 3.67 -10.18
N ASP A 47 8.71 4.71 -9.47
CA ASP A 47 10.10 4.90 -9.04
C ASP A 47 10.42 4.26 -7.68
N LEU A 48 9.44 3.59 -7.05
CA LEU A 48 9.60 2.89 -5.77
C LEU A 48 10.10 3.79 -4.63
N ARG A 49 9.87 5.12 -4.70
CA ARG A 49 10.42 6.08 -3.74
C ARG A 49 9.89 5.92 -2.29
N HIS A 50 8.76 5.22 -2.09
CA HIS A 50 8.20 4.90 -0.76
C HIS A 50 7.60 3.48 -0.71
N ILE A 51 6.31 3.36 -0.99
CA ILE A 51 5.58 2.08 -1.00
C ILE A 51 6.14 1.23 -2.15
N ARG A 52 6.52 0.00 -1.82
CA ARG A 52 7.05 -1.01 -2.74
C ARG A 52 5.98 -2.07 -3.05
N PRO A 53 6.13 -2.83 -4.14
CA PRO A 53 5.27 -3.96 -4.51
C PRO A 53 4.86 -4.88 -3.35
N ARG A 54 5.84 -5.26 -2.53
CA ARG A 54 5.61 -6.11 -1.35
C ARG A 54 4.67 -5.46 -0.33
N ASP A 55 4.84 -4.17 -0.07
CA ASP A 55 3.98 -3.42 0.86
C ASP A 55 2.52 -3.44 0.39
N VAL A 56 2.28 -3.30 -0.92
CA VAL A 56 0.93 -3.30 -1.49
C VAL A 56 0.23 -4.64 -1.24
N LEU A 57 0.95 -5.75 -1.46
CA LEU A 57 0.41 -7.10 -1.25
C LEU A 57 0.16 -7.39 0.23
N GLU A 58 1.11 -7.06 1.11
CA GLU A 58 0.95 -7.26 2.56
C GLU A 58 -0.20 -6.43 3.13
N LEU A 59 -0.36 -5.18 2.67
CA LEU A 59 -1.49 -4.32 3.06
C LEU A 59 -2.83 -4.85 2.51
N ALA A 60 -2.85 -5.39 1.29
CA ALA A 60 -4.05 -6.01 0.73
C ALA A 60 -4.52 -7.20 1.58
N GLU A 61 -3.61 -8.10 1.98
CA GLU A 61 -3.95 -9.21 2.87
C GLU A 61 -4.38 -8.73 4.27
N LEU A 62 -3.74 -7.68 4.80
CA LEU A 62 -4.12 -7.12 6.09
C LEU A 62 -5.54 -6.53 6.07
N CYS A 63 -5.88 -5.78 5.02
CA CYS A 63 -7.16 -5.07 4.95
C CYS A 63 -8.32 -5.99 4.56
N HIS A 64 -8.06 -7.08 3.83
CA HIS A 64 -9.09 -7.96 3.30
C HIS A 64 -10.06 -8.48 4.39
N GLY A 65 -11.35 -8.18 4.20
CA GLY A 65 -12.41 -8.56 5.14
C GLY A 65 -12.39 -7.81 6.48
N ARG A 66 -11.54 -6.78 6.64
CA ARG A 66 -11.39 -6.01 7.88
C ARG A 66 -11.72 -4.53 7.72
N VAL A 67 -11.07 -3.86 6.78
CA VAL A 67 -11.18 -2.42 6.52
C VAL A 67 -11.03 -2.14 5.03
N GLU A 68 -11.40 -0.95 4.56
CA GLU A 68 -11.20 -0.59 3.16
C GLU A 68 -9.71 -0.41 2.84
N TYR A 69 -9.28 -0.90 1.67
CA TYR A 69 -7.92 -0.64 1.15
C TYR A 69 -7.99 0.23 -0.10
N ASN A 70 -7.50 1.45 0.03
CA ASN A 70 -7.43 2.42 -1.06
C ASN A 70 -6.03 2.42 -1.71
N ILE A 71 -5.95 2.07 -2.98
CA ILE A 71 -4.71 2.09 -3.77
C ILE A 71 -4.77 3.28 -4.72
N GLU A 72 -3.99 4.31 -4.44
CA GLU A 72 -3.81 5.44 -5.34
C GLU A 72 -2.76 5.14 -6.42
N GLY A 73 -2.94 5.69 -7.62
CA GLY A 73 -1.95 5.59 -8.67
C GLY A 73 -2.37 6.23 -9.98
N ASN A 74 -1.42 6.38 -10.90
CA ASN A 74 -1.69 6.76 -12.27
C ASN A 74 -2.07 5.49 -13.07
N PRO A 75 -3.31 5.36 -13.60
CA PRO A 75 -3.73 4.19 -14.36
C PRO A 75 -2.98 4.03 -15.68
N PHE A 76 -2.34 5.09 -16.19
CA PHE A 76 -1.60 5.09 -17.45
C PHE A 76 -0.10 4.81 -17.28
N ALA A 77 0.40 4.68 -16.05
CA ALA A 77 1.82 4.39 -15.82
C ALA A 77 2.13 2.94 -16.25
N PRO A 78 3.03 2.72 -17.22
CA PRO A 78 3.40 1.37 -17.62
C PRO A 78 4.21 0.66 -16.52
N PRO A 79 4.35 -0.68 -16.59
CA PRO A 79 5.24 -1.40 -15.71
C PRO A 79 6.68 -0.86 -15.81
N ARG A 80 7.40 -0.83 -14.69
CA ARG A 80 8.80 -0.37 -14.62
C ARG A 80 9.55 -1.09 -13.52
N GLY A 81 10.56 -1.89 -13.87
CA GLY A 81 11.31 -2.69 -12.89
C GLY A 81 10.34 -3.58 -12.10
N ALA A 82 10.33 -3.43 -10.77
CA ALA A 82 9.40 -4.17 -9.91
C ALA A 82 7.98 -3.59 -9.84
N TYR A 83 7.71 -2.40 -10.40
CA TYR A 83 6.37 -1.82 -10.46
C TYR A 83 5.55 -2.45 -11.59
N PRO A 84 4.41 -3.12 -11.33
CA PRO A 84 3.68 -3.90 -12.32
C PRO A 84 2.61 -3.10 -13.08
N ALA A 85 2.57 -1.76 -13.01
CA ALA A 85 1.43 -0.90 -13.39
C ALA A 85 0.28 -0.88 -12.37
N CYS A 86 -0.40 0.26 -12.29
CA CYS A 86 -1.43 0.52 -11.27
C CYS A 86 -2.60 -0.46 -11.36
N LEU A 87 -3.14 -0.68 -12.56
CA LEU A 87 -4.34 -1.50 -12.76
C LEU A 87 -4.13 -2.97 -12.36
N ASN A 88 -2.90 -3.47 -12.46
CA ASN A 88 -2.57 -4.84 -12.07
C ASN A 88 -2.69 -5.06 -10.54
N TRP A 89 -2.59 -4.00 -9.73
CA TRP A 89 -2.87 -4.08 -8.29
C TRP A 89 -4.34 -4.25 -7.95
N CYS A 90 -5.23 -3.81 -8.83
CA CYS A 90 -6.68 -3.81 -8.62
C CYS A 90 -7.39 -4.93 -9.39
N ALA A 91 -6.67 -5.63 -10.28
CA ALA A 91 -7.24 -6.72 -11.06
C ALA A 91 -7.80 -7.84 -10.16
N PRO A 92 -8.95 -8.45 -10.50
CA PRO A 92 -9.46 -9.65 -9.83
C PRO A 92 -8.37 -10.71 -9.69
N ARG A 93 -8.33 -11.44 -8.57
CA ARG A 93 -7.34 -12.52 -8.35
C ARG A 93 -7.36 -13.58 -9.46
N THR A 94 -8.50 -13.77 -10.14
CA THR A 94 -8.66 -14.68 -11.29
C THR A 94 -7.92 -14.25 -12.55
N LEU A 95 -7.50 -12.99 -12.64
CA LEU A 95 -6.80 -12.41 -13.79
C LEU A 95 -5.31 -12.16 -13.52
N ARG A 96 -4.83 -12.44 -12.30
CA ARG A 96 -3.40 -12.30 -11.94
C ARG A 96 -2.70 -13.61 -12.30
N ARG A 97 -1.91 -13.59 -13.38
CA ARG A 97 -1.00 -14.68 -13.74
C ARG A 97 0.24 -14.67 -12.86
#